data_AF-A0A942XRN0-F1
#
_entry.id   AF-A0A942XRN0-F1
#
_cell.length_a   1.000
_cell.length_b   1.000
_cell.length_c   1.000
_cell.angle_alpha   90.00
_cell.angle_beta   90.00
_cell.angle_gamma   90.00
#
_symmetry.space_group_name_H-M   'P 1'
#
loop_
_entity.id
_entity.type
_entity.pdbx_description
1 polymer ?
#
loop_
_entity_poly.entity_id
_entity_poly.type
_entity_poly.pdbx_seq_one_letter_code
_entity_poly.pdbx_strand_id
1 'polypeptide(L)'
;MTRHDEILAETALREVRGLTARQAVLRLFELGLVSRRGCEQRAICDEVERLERQGMARCEAFEAAAQKLCCSYEKVRGAFYNKTKN
;
A
#
# COMPACT_ATOMS: atom_id res chain seq x y z
N MET A 1 0.86 19.73 -8.73
CA MET A 1 2.29 19.54 -8.40
C MET A 1 2.96 20.89 -8.39
N THR A 2 3.79 21.13 -7.40
CA THR A 2 4.60 22.34 -7.24
C THR A 2 6.00 22.11 -7.80
N ARG A 3 6.74 23.18 -8.09
CA ARG A 3 8.18 23.09 -8.43
C ARG A 3 8.99 22.35 -7.36
N HIS A 4 8.56 22.43 -6.10
CA HIS A 4 9.17 21.68 -5.02
C HIS A 4 8.96 20.17 -5.20
N ASP A 5 7.74 19.74 -5.56
CA ASP A 5 7.44 18.33 -5.84
C ASP A 5 8.31 17.76 -6.98
N GLU A 6 8.58 18.57 -8.01
CA GLU A 6 9.45 18.18 -9.13
C GLU A 6 10.90 17.94 -8.68
N ILE A 7 11.45 18.84 -7.85
CA ILE A 7 12.81 18.70 -7.29
C ILE A 7 12.90 17.44 -6.40
N LEU A 8 11.87 17.19 -5.60
CA LEU A 8 11.79 15.97 -4.77
C LEU A 8 11.70 14.71 -5.63
N ALA A 9 10.90 14.74 -6.70
CA ALA A 9 10.77 13.63 -7.64
C ALA A 9 12.10 13.34 -8.37
N GLU A 10 12.81 14.38 -8.83
CA GLU A 10 14.14 14.22 -9.44
C GLU A 10 15.15 13.63 -8.46
N THR A 11 15.08 14.00 -7.18
CA THR A 11 15.96 13.46 -6.14
C THR A 11 15.70 11.97 -5.95
N ALA A 12 14.43 11.55 -5.81
CA ALA A 12 14.06 10.14 -5.72
C ALA A 12 14.42 9.36 -7.00
N LEU A 13 14.29 9.99 -8.18
CA LEU A 13 14.62 9.36 -9.46
C LEU A 13 16.09 8.97 -9.54
N ARG A 14 17.01 9.76 -8.97
CA ARG A 14 18.45 9.46 -8.96
C ARG A 14 18.77 8.16 -8.23
N GLU A 15 18.06 7.89 -7.13
CA GLU A 15 18.25 6.67 -6.31
C GLU A 15 17.83 5.38 -7.02
N VAL A 16 17.02 5.48 -8.08
CA VAL A 16 16.45 4.31 -8.76
C VAL A 16 16.92 4.12 -10.20
N ARG A 17 17.84 4.96 -10.70
CA ARG A 17 18.36 4.85 -12.07
C ARG A 17 19.08 3.50 -12.28
N GLY A 18 18.78 2.85 -13.40
CA GLY A 18 19.39 1.57 -13.77
C GLY A 18 18.86 0.37 -12.96
N LEU A 19 17.93 0.57 -12.02
CA LEU A 19 17.29 -0.51 -11.29
C LEU A 19 16.08 -1.05 -12.06
N THR A 20 15.80 -2.34 -11.88
CA THR A 20 14.49 -2.90 -12.25
C THR A 20 13.40 -2.28 -11.38
N ALA A 21 12.15 -2.32 -11.84
CA ALA A 21 11.02 -1.79 -11.08
C ALA A 21 10.95 -2.35 -9.64
N ARG A 22 11.21 -3.65 -9.44
CA ARG A 22 11.22 -4.27 -8.11
C ARG A 22 12.35 -3.72 -7.24
N GLN A 23 13.56 -3.60 -7.78
CA GLN A 23 14.69 -3.05 -7.05
C GLN A 23 14.46 -1.57 -6.69
N ALA A 24 13.90 -0.79 -7.61
CA ALA A 24 13.54 0.60 -7.36
C ALA A 24 12.57 0.75 -6.19
N VAL A 25 11.47 -0.02 -6.17
CA VAL A 25 10.49 0.03 -5.07
C VAL A 25 11.13 -0.36 -3.73
N LEU A 26 11.95 -1.42 -3.70
CA LEU A 26 12.66 -1.83 -2.49
C LEU A 26 13.64 -0.74 -2.00
N ARG A 27 14.39 -0.14 -2.93
CA ARG A 27 15.31 0.97 -2.62
C ARG A 27 14.58 2.16 -2.00
N LEU A 28 13.42 2.53 -2.54
CA LEU A 28 12.61 3.62 -1.97
C LEU A 28 12.06 3.27 -0.57
N PHE A 29 11.78 1.99 -0.28
CA PHE A 29 11.42 1.53 1.07
C PHE A 29 12.59 1.55 2.06
N GLU A 30 13.80 1.25 1.62
CA GLU A 30 15.02 1.32 2.44
C GLU A 30 15.35 2.77 2.81
N LEU A 31 15.17 3.69 1.88
CA LEU A 31 15.39 5.12 2.08
C LEU A 31 14.27 5.83 2.85
N GLY A 32 13.15 5.14 3.13
CA GLY A 32 12.00 5.74 3.82
C GLY A 32 11.21 6.74 2.97
N LEU A 33 11.39 6.73 1.64
CA LEU A 33 10.72 7.65 0.70
C LEU A 33 9.30 7.19 0.34
N VAL A 34 8.93 5.95 0.67
CA VAL A 34 7.60 5.38 0.46
C VAL A 34 6.98 4.96 1.80
N SER A 35 5.73 5.37 2.03
CA SER A 35 4.99 5.03 3.24
C SER A 35 4.61 3.55 3.27
N ARG A 36 5.30 2.77 4.12
CA ARG A 36 4.95 1.35 4.40
C ARG A 36 3.51 1.20 4.86
N ARG A 37 3.05 2.09 5.74
CA ARG A 37 1.67 2.11 6.23
C ARG A 37 0.67 2.35 5.09
N GLY A 38 0.96 3.29 4.19
CA GLY A 38 0.10 3.57 3.04
C GLY A 38 0.02 2.39 2.07
N CYS A 39 1.15 1.73 1.80
CA CYS A 39 1.20 0.52 0.99
C CYS A 39 0.44 -0.64 1.63
N GLU A 40 0.58 -0.84 2.95
CA GLU A 40 -0.17 -1.86 3.67
C GLU A 40 -1.68 -1.61 3.61
N GLN A 41 -2.11 -0.37 3.88
CA GLN A 41 -3.52 -0.01 3.79
C GLN A 41 -4.08 -0.24 2.39
N ARG A 42 -3.32 0.13 1.34
CA ARG A 42 -3.69 -0.14 -0.06
C ARG A 42 -3.84 -1.64 -0.31
N ALA A 43 -2.86 -2.45 0.09
CA ALA A 43 -2.90 -3.90 -0.10
C ALA A 43 -4.10 -4.55 0.61
N ILE A 44 -4.42 -4.10 1.82
CA ILE A 44 -5.62 -4.55 2.55
C ILE A 44 -6.89 -4.21 1.75
N CYS A 45 -7.04 -2.95 1.34
CA CYS A 45 -8.24 -2.50 0.63
C CYS A 45 -8.43 -3.24 -0.70
N ASP A 46 -7.35 -3.37 -1.48
CA ASP A 46 -7.39 -4.03 -2.77
C ASP A 46 -7.79 -5.52 -2.62
N GLU A 47 -7.29 -6.20 -1.59
CA GLU A 47 -7.64 -7.60 -1.33
C GLU A 47 -9.10 -7.76 -0.89
N VAL A 48 -9.57 -6.93 0.04
CA VAL A 48 -10.98 -6.97 0.47
C VAL A 48 -11.90 -6.69 -0.72
N GLU A 49 -11.63 -5.65 -1.49
CA GLU A 49 -12.43 -5.30 -2.66
C GLU A 49 -12.40 -6.41 -3.72
N ARG A 50 -11.27 -7.10 -3.89
CA ARG A 50 -11.15 -8.26 -4.77
C ARG A 50 -12.03 -9.42 -4.30
N LEU A 51 -12.06 -9.70 -2.99
CA LEU A 51 -12.88 -10.77 -2.40
C LEU A 51 -14.38 -10.45 -2.47
N GLU A 52 -14.79 -9.20 -2.19
CA GLU A 52 -16.18 -8.76 -2.35
C GLU A 52 -16.65 -8.88 -3.81
N ARG A 53 -15.79 -8.54 -4.79
CA ARG A 53 -16.08 -8.77 -6.22
C ARG A 53 -16.26 -10.25 -6.59
N GLN A 54 -15.72 -11.16 -5.78
CA GLN A 54 -15.92 -12.60 -5.93
C GLN A 54 -17.17 -13.12 -5.22
N GLY A 55 -17.96 -12.24 -4.60
CA GLY A 55 -19.20 -12.57 -3.90
C GLY A 55 -19.02 -12.90 -2.41
N MET A 56 -17.82 -12.74 -1.86
CA MET A 56 -17.55 -12.97 -0.44
C MET A 56 -18.19 -11.87 0.42
N ALA A 57 -18.81 -12.24 1.54
CA ALA A 57 -19.37 -11.25 2.46
C ALA A 57 -18.22 -10.46 3.13
N ARG A 58 -18.47 -9.19 3.47
CA ARG A 58 -17.42 -8.27 3.95
C ARG A 58 -16.64 -8.78 5.17
N CYS A 59 -17.33 -9.36 6.15
CA CYS A 59 -16.67 -9.88 7.35
C CYS A 59 -15.76 -11.07 7.00
N GLU A 60 -16.23 -11.98 6.15
CA GLU A 60 -15.42 -13.11 5.64
C GLU A 60 -14.22 -12.60 4.82
N ALA A 61 -14.43 -11.55 4.01
CA ALA A 61 -13.38 -10.91 3.23
C ALA A 61 -12.31 -10.28 4.14
N PHE A 62 -12.70 -9.71 5.28
CA PHE A 62 -11.74 -9.21 6.26
C PHE A 62 -10.92 -10.32 6.90
N GLU A 63 -11.53 -11.43 7.29
CA GLU A 63 -10.82 -12.59 7.85
C GLU A 63 -9.84 -13.19 6.83
N ALA A 64 -10.28 -13.39 5.59
CA ALA A 64 -9.44 -13.92 4.52
C ALA A 64 -8.28 -12.97 4.19
N ALA A 65 -8.53 -11.65 4.12
CA ALA A 65 -7.47 -10.67 3.91
C ALA A 65 -6.47 -10.63 5.09
N ALA A 66 -6.95 -10.76 6.33
CA ALA A 66 -6.11 -10.80 7.52
C ALA A 66 -5.17 -12.02 7.51
N GLN A 67 -5.70 -13.19 7.14
CA GLN A 67 -4.89 -14.40 6.97
C GLN A 67 -3.84 -14.25 5.87
N LYS A 68 -4.24 -13.76 4.68
CA LYS A 68 -3.34 -13.58 3.54
C LYS A 68 -2.20 -12.58 3.82
N LEU A 69 -2.50 -11.51 4.54
CA LEU A 69 -1.57 -10.42 4.84
C LEU A 69 -0.88 -10.60 6.20
N CYS A 70 -1.06 -11.75 6.85
CA CYS A 70 -0.48 -12.08 8.16
C CYS A 70 -0.72 -10.99 9.22
N CYS A 71 -1.93 -10.47 9.31
CA CYS A 71 -2.30 -9.42 10.25
C CYS A 71 -3.63 -9.72 10.96
N SER A 72 -4.04 -8.87 11.91
CA SER A 72 -5.29 -9.08 12.64
C SER A 72 -6.51 -8.60 11.86
N TYR A 73 -7.66 -9.21 12.15
CA TYR A 73 -8.96 -8.77 11.64
C TYR A 73 -9.21 -7.28 11.93
N GLU A 74 -8.89 -6.82 13.15
CA GLU A 74 -9.05 -5.43 13.57
C GLU A 74 -8.17 -4.48 12.77
N LYS A 75 -6.97 -4.93 12.38
CA LYS A 75 -6.09 -4.15 11.51
C LYS A 75 -6.69 -3.99 10.13
N VAL A 76 -7.22 -5.07 9.55
CA VAL A 76 -7.91 -5.04 8.26
C VAL A 76 -9.12 -4.12 8.31
N ARG A 77 -10.01 -4.34 9.28
CA ARG A 77 -11.20 -3.53 9.50
C ARG A 77 -10.86 -2.05 9.68
N GLY A 78 -9.85 -1.77 10.50
CA GLY A 78 -9.36 -0.42 10.75
C GLY A 78 -8.79 0.23 9.49
N ALA A 79 -7.94 -0.47 8.74
CA ALA A 79 -7.36 0.04 7.50
C ALA A 79 -8.41 0.29 6.41
N PHE A 80 -9.43 -0.57 6.33
CA PHE A 80 -10.51 -0.45 5.34
C PHE A 80 -11.45 0.72 5.64
N TYR A 81 -11.91 0.86 6.89
CA TYR A 81 -12.85 1.91 7.27
C TYR A 81 -12.18 3.26 7.55
N ASN A 82 -10.97 3.25 8.10
CA ASN A 82 -10.18 4.47 8.29
C ASN A 82 -9.36 4.78 7.04
N LYS A 83 -9.97 4.65 5.84
CA LYS A 83 -9.47 5.34 4.64
C LYS A 83 -9.46 6.83 4.99
N THR A 84 -8.36 7.32 5.55
CA THR A 84 -8.12 8.75 5.72
C THR A 84 -8.37 9.34 4.35
N LYS A 85 -9.34 10.25 4.26
CA LYS A 85 -9.64 11.00 3.04
C LYS A 85 -8.32 11.65 2.61
N ASN A 86 -7.66 11.07 1.62
CA ASN A 86 -6.60 11.75 0.88
C ASN A 86 -7.23 12.86 0.06
#